data_AF-A0ABC9Z8Z9-F1
#
_entry.id   AF-A0ABC9Z8Z9-F1
#
_cell.length_a   1.000
_cell.length_b   1.000
_cell.length_c   1.000
_cell.angle_alpha   90.00
_cell.angle_beta   90.00
_cell.angle_gamma   90.00
#
_symmetry.space_group_name_H-M   'P 1'
#
loop_
_entity.id
_entity.type
_entity.pdbx_description
1 polymer ?
#
loop_
_entity_poly.entity_id
_entity_poly.type
_entity_poly.pdbx_seq_one_letter_code
_entity_poly.pdbx_strand_id
1 'polypeptide(L)'
;MTYPLVLDLAADDIPVAVTCRVLGFSKQAFYRWRKDPVSQRDWDDAHLINAALDVHADDPESGYRFIADELADLGHQAGENRVARL
;
A
#
# COMPACT_ATOMS: atom_id res chain seq x y z
N MET A 1 6.03 -4.63 -0.33
CA MET A 1 6.96 -4.55 0.82
C MET A 1 7.05 -5.94 1.46
N THR A 2 8.25 -6.52 1.60
CA THR A 2 8.44 -7.93 2.08
C THR A 2 8.78 -8.02 3.58
N TYR A 3 8.59 -6.94 4.34
CA TYR A 3 8.82 -6.98 5.79
C TYR A 3 7.85 -7.88 6.59
N PRO A 4 6.57 -8.08 6.18
CA PRO A 4 5.70 -9.05 6.84
C PRO A 4 6.29 -10.47 6.92
N LEU A 5 6.99 -10.91 5.86
CA LEU A 5 7.68 -12.21 5.84
C LEU A 5 8.72 -12.35 6.98
N VAL A 6 9.32 -11.25 7.42
CA VAL A 6 10.26 -11.26 8.55
C VAL A 6 9.53 -11.55 9.87
N LEU A 7 8.27 -11.13 10.01
CA LEU A 7 7.43 -11.46 11.16
C LEU A 7 6.98 -12.92 11.11
N ASP A 8 6.53 -13.39 9.94
CA ASP A 8 6.06 -14.77 9.76
C ASP A 8 7.17 -15.76 10.13
N LEU A 9 8.37 -15.56 9.59
CA LEU A 9 9.51 -16.42 9.89
C LEU A 9 9.98 -16.29 11.35
N ALA A 10 9.85 -15.12 11.96
CA ALA A 10 10.14 -14.96 13.39
C ALA A 10 9.12 -15.69 14.28
N ALA A 11 7.88 -15.87 13.82
CA ALA A 11 6.87 -16.69 14.49
C ALA A 11 7.20 -18.19 14.41
N ASP A 12 7.92 -18.61 13.36
CA ASP A 12 8.47 -19.96 13.17
C ASP A 12 9.88 -20.13 13.80
N ASP A 13 10.23 -19.30 14.80
CA ASP A 13 11.53 -19.30 15.50
C ASP A 13 12.77 -19.05 14.61
N ILE A 14 12.59 -18.56 13.38
CA ILE A 14 13.71 -18.15 12.52
C ILE A 14 14.23 -16.77 12.98
N PRO A 15 15.53 -16.62 13.27
CA PRO A 15 16.05 -15.34 13.75
C PRO A 15 15.86 -14.21 12.75
N VAL A 16 15.22 -13.11 13.17
CA VAL A 16 15.06 -11.85 12.40
C VAL A 16 16.37 -11.41 11.73
N ALA A 17 17.51 -11.58 12.40
CA ALA A 17 18.81 -11.20 11.87
C ALA A 17 19.22 -12.02 10.64
N VAL A 18 18.85 -13.30 10.58
CA VAL A 18 19.09 -14.19 9.44
C VAL A 18 18.17 -13.80 8.30
N THR A 19 16.87 -13.67 8.57
CA THR A 19 15.87 -13.30 7.56
C THR A 19 16.16 -11.95 6.94
N CYS A 20 16.45 -10.91 7.73
CA CYS A 20 16.85 -9.61 7.21
C CYS A 20 18.09 -9.70 6.32
N ARG A 21 19.11 -10.50 6.70
CA ARG A 21 20.31 -10.68 5.88
C ARG A 21 20.01 -11.34 4.54
N VAL A 22 19.19 -12.39 4.54
CA VAL A 22 18.79 -13.13 3.33
C VAL A 22 17.98 -12.25 2.39
N LEU A 23 17.06 -11.45 2.93
CA LEU A 23 16.22 -10.54 2.16
C LEU A 23 16.91 -9.21 1.80
N GLY A 24 18.16 -9.00 2.22
CA GLY A 24 18.91 -7.77 1.92
C GLY A 24 18.46 -6.54 2.72
N PHE A 25 17.76 -6.73 3.84
CA PHE A 25 17.32 -5.66 4.73
C PHE A 25 18.32 -5.40 5.86
N SER A 26 18.42 -4.15 6.29
CA SER A 26 19.04 -3.86 7.58
C SER A 26 18.06 -4.17 8.71
N LYS A 27 18.56 -4.69 9.84
CA LYS A 27 17.74 -4.88 11.05
C LYS A 27 17.09 -3.57 11.50
N GLN A 28 17.80 -2.45 11.33
CA GLN A 28 17.29 -1.12 11.68
C GLN A 28 16.08 -0.73 10.83
N ALA A 29 16.11 -1.01 9.52
CA ALA A 29 14.99 -0.75 8.63
C ALA A 29 13.78 -1.60 9.01
N PHE A 30 13.98 -2.89 9.29
CA PHE A 30 12.91 -3.77 9.77
C PHE A 30 12.28 -3.26 11.07
N TYR A 31 13.08 -2.93 12.09
CA TYR A 31 12.53 -2.45 13.35
C TYR A 31 11.90 -1.05 13.25
N ARG A 32 12.36 -0.21 12.32
CA ARG A 32 11.70 1.07 12.01
C ARG A 32 10.33 0.82 11.41
N TRP A 33 10.26 -0.03 10.38
CA TRP A 33 8.99 -0.43 9.78
C TRP A 33 8.07 -1.09 10.82
N ARG A 34 8.56 -1.99 11.67
CA ARG A 34 7.74 -2.66 12.68
C ARG A 34 7.05 -1.70 13.66
N LYS A 35 7.64 -0.53 13.93
CA LYS A 35 7.04 0.49 14.80
C LYS A 35 5.85 1.19 14.15
N ASP A 36 5.90 1.34 12.84
CA ASP A 36 4.89 2.02 12.04
C ASP A 36 4.79 1.34 10.66
N PRO A 37 4.13 0.17 10.58
CA PRO A 37 4.22 -0.71 9.42
C PRO A 37 3.38 -0.24 8.24
N VAL A 38 2.46 0.69 8.47
CA VAL A 38 1.58 1.30 7.48
C VAL A 38 1.79 2.80 7.56
N SER A 39 2.48 3.37 6.57
CA SER A 39 2.65 4.82 6.54
C SER A 39 1.31 5.50 6.25
N GLN A 40 1.15 6.76 6.67
CA GLN A 40 -0.03 7.55 6.31
C GLN A 40 -0.27 7.57 4.80
N ARG A 41 0.81 7.62 4.00
CA ARG A 41 0.72 7.57 2.54
C ARG A 41 0.14 6.25 2.04
N ASP A 42 0.60 5.11 2.56
CA ASP A 42 0.08 3.80 2.18
C ASP A 42 -1.39 3.66 2.60
N TRP A 43 -1.75 4.22 3.75
CA TRP A 43 -3.13 4.27 4.21
C TRP A 43 -4.03 5.08 3.27
N ASP A 44 -3.60 6.30 2.92
CA ASP A 44 -4.33 7.18 2.01
C ASP A 44 -4.45 6.57 0.61
N ASP A 45 -3.36 5.98 0.09
CA ASP A 45 -3.38 5.29 -1.21
C ASP A 45 -4.31 4.06 -1.17
N ALA A 46 -4.32 3.27 -0.08
CA ALA A 46 -5.23 2.13 0.05
C ALA A 46 -6.72 2.56 0.07
N HIS A 47 -7.06 3.65 0.77
CA HIS A 47 -8.44 4.17 0.77
C HIS A 47 -8.84 4.70 -0.60
N LEU A 48 -7.93 5.39 -1.26
CA LEU A 48 -8.15 5.91 -2.60
C LEU A 48 -8.33 4.78 -3.64
N ILE A 49 -7.53 3.71 -3.54
CA ILE A 49 -7.68 2.51 -4.39
C ILE A 49 -9.04 1.85 -4.16
N ASN A 50 -9.47 1.67 -2.91
CA ASN A 50 -10.77 1.07 -2.62
C ASN A 50 -11.91 1.89 -3.24
N ALA A 51 -11.90 3.21 -3.06
CA ALA A 51 -12.89 4.08 -3.68
C ALA A 51 -12.83 4.04 -5.22
N ALA A 52 -11.63 3.98 -5.80
CA ALA A 52 -11.45 3.86 -7.26
C ALA A 52 -12.01 2.52 -7.80
N LEU A 53 -11.83 1.43 -7.05
CA LEU A 53 -12.38 0.12 -7.37
C LEU A 53 -13.90 0.12 -7.30
N ASP A 54 -14.50 0.78 -6.30
CA ASP A 54 -15.95 0.93 -6.18
C ASP A 54 -16.53 1.70 -7.36
N VAL A 55 -15.93 2.84 -7.73
CA VAL A 55 -16.31 3.63 -8.92
C VAL A 55 -16.19 2.79 -10.20
N HIS A 56 -15.09 2.05 -10.37
CA HIS A 56 -14.87 1.23 -11.56
C HIS A 56 -15.81 0.02 -11.63
N ALA A 57 -16.27 -0.49 -10.48
CA ALA A 57 -17.23 -1.61 -10.46
C ALA A 57 -18.60 -1.19 -11.01
N ASP A 58 -18.99 0.07 -10.84
CA ASP A 58 -20.25 0.62 -11.38
C ASP A 58 -20.19 0.83 -12.90
N ASP A 59 -19.03 1.22 -13.44
CA ASP A 59 -18.77 1.28 -14.88
C ASP A 59 -17.34 0.80 -15.24
N PRO A 60 -17.18 -0.48 -15.60
CA PRO A 60 -15.88 -1.05 -15.94
C PRO A 60 -15.24 -0.53 -17.22
N GLU A 61 -15.98 0.19 -18.07
CA GLU A 61 -15.42 0.78 -19.30
C GLU A 61 -14.72 2.12 -19.02
N SER A 62 -14.97 2.71 -17.85
CA SER A 62 -14.43 3.99 -17.46
C SER A 62 -12.92 3.96 -17.21
N GLY A 63 -12.22 4.89 -17.86
CA GLY A 63 -10.78 5.09 -17.68
C GLY A 63 -10.43 5.97 -16.48
N TYR A 64 -9.14 6.03 -16.13
CA TYR A 64 -8.64 6.72 -14.92
C TYR A 64 -9.03 8.20 -14.80
N ARG A 65 -9.31 8.90 -15.91
CA ARG A 65 -9.76 10.31 -15.88
C ARG A 65 -11.17 10.43 -15.34
N PHE A 66 -12.09 9.60 -15.84
CA PHE A 66 -13.45 9.53 -15.34
C PHE A 66 -13.46 9.11 -13.86
N ILE A 67 -12.65 8.10 -13.51
CA ILE A 67 -12.50 7.65 -12.12
C ILE A 67 -11.97 8.80 -11.24
N ALA A 68 -11.04 9.62 -11.72
CA ALA A 68 -10.54 10.78 -10.97
C ALA A 68 -11.62 11.84 -10.71
N ASP A 69 -12.50 12.09 -11.69
CA ASP A 69 -13.62 13.02 -11.55
C ASP A 69 -14.64 12.50 -10.52
N GLU A 70 -15.05 11.24 -10.62
CA GLU A 70 -15.96 10.59 -9.65
C GLU A 70 -15.38 10.58 -8.23
N LEU A 71 -14.08 10.28 -8.09
CA LEU A 71 -13.39 10.35 -6.81
C LEU A 71 -13.42 11.77 -6.22
N ALA A 72 -13.29 12.80 -7.05
CA ALA A 72 -13.39 14.20 -6.61
C ALA A 72 -14.81 14.53 -6.12
N ASP A 73 -15.84 14.05 -6.81
CA ASP A 73 -17.25 14.20 -6.41
C ASP A 73 -17.56 13.47 -5.09
N LEU A 74 -16.89 12.35 -4.83
CA LEU A 74 -16.90 11.63 -3.55
C LEU A 74 -16.04 12.30 -2.45
N GLY A 75 -15.37 13.41 -2.75
CA GLY A 75 -14.59 14.21 -1.80
C GLY A 75 -13.13 13.78 -1.63
N HIS A 76 -12.62 12.87 -2.48
CA HIS A 76 -11.21 12.49 -2.47
C HIS A 76 -10.34 13.54 -3.16
N GLN A 77 -9.22 13.92 -2.53
CA GLN A 77 -8.24 14.83 -3.11
C GLN A 77 -7.10 14.05 -3.77
N ALA A 78 -7.25 13.71 -5.05
CA ALA A 78 -6.24 13.04 -5.84
C ALA A 78 -6.19 13.58 -7.27
N GLY A 79 -5.00 13.91 -7.76
CA GLY A 79 -4.83 14.28 -9.17
C GLY A 79 -4.87 13.07 -10.09
N GLU A 80 -5.24 13.27 -11.36
CA GLU A 80 -5.33 12.22 -12.38
C GLU A 80 -4.10 11.30 -12.44
N ASN A 81 -2.88 11.86 -12.37
CA ASN A 81 -1.64 11.08 -12.40
C ASN A 81 -1.44 10.19 -11.17
N ARG A 82 -2.01 10.55 -10.02
CA ARG A 82 -2.00 9.69 -8.82
C ARG A 82 -2.97 8.53 -9.05
N VAL A 83 -4.18 8.81 -9.53
CA VAL A 83 -5.19 7.78 -9.85
C VAL A 83 -4.65 6.82 -10.92
N ALA A 84 -4.05 7.32 -11.99
CA ALA A 84 -3.49 6.50 -13.08
C ALA A 84 -2.33 5.57 -12.65
N ARG A 85 -1.66 5.88 -11.55
CA ARG A 85 -0.52 5.10 -11.03
C ARG A 85 -0.97 3.97 -10.10
N LEU A 86 -2.05 4.21 -9.35
CA LEU A 86 -2.57 3.32 -8.32
C LEU A 86 -3.40 2.20 -8.93
#